data_AF-A0A923CV21-F1
#
_entry.id   AF-A0A923CV21-F1
#
_cell.length_a   1.000
_cell.length_b   1.000
_cell.length_c   1.000
_cell.angle_alpha   90.00
_cell.angle_beta   90.00
_cell.angle_gamma   90.00
#
_symmetry.space_group_name_H-M   'P 1'
#
loop_
_entity.id
_entity.type
_entity.pdbx_description
1 polymer ?
#
loop_
_entity_poly.entity_id
_entity_poly.type
_entity_poly.pdbx_seq_one_letter_code
_entity_poly.pdbx_strand_id
1 'polypeptide(L)'
;SREYFTRAVIALCYEVLQEYNDAYIVYKKLAETIPDPSLVKPQIQRLSGMLGFQDELEPAGKGEKESGPIPAANGNSAELILFVSMGDGPQKVSGDILLPPGVRVSFPRYKKQKSYFGSPEVMDFNSRKPSNIIETDILAVAGDSLDDRAKLIYAKEAARIAAKEMIIRGIDRDNKDPLAGLLIRLAFIAMEEADTRGWDTLPAKLSIVRVFLKPGTHKLRVNIQDGGFGNTIDLPEIRFSRGDKVFYSLRASGGSTSVNGMRETERNTAD
;
A
#
# COMPACT_ATOMS: atom_id res chain seq x y z
N SER A 1 -10.81 -2.40 -4.04
CA SER A 1 -9.74 -1.44 -3.74
C SER A 1 -8.39 -2.12 -3.88
N ARG A 2 -7.32 -1.39 -4.21
CA ARG A 2 -5.94 -1.91 -4.39
C ARG A 2 -5.13 -1.98 -3.08
N GLU A 3 -5.80 -2.12 -1.95
CA GLU A 3 -5.22 -2.03 -0.59
C GLU A 3 -4.66 -3.39 -0.13
N TYR A 4 -3.80 -4.00 -0.94
CA TYR A 4 -3.35 -5.39 -0.76
C TYR A 4 -2.51 -5.57 0.51
N PHE A 5 -1.61 -4.64 0.80
CA PHE A 5 -0.74 -4.64 1.98
C PHE A 5 -1.58 -4.67 3.25
N THR A 6 -2.55 -3.76 3.39
CA THR A 6 -3.40 -3.67 4.59
C THR A 6 -4.18 -4.96 4.80
N ARG A 7 -4.77 -5.52 3.73
CA ARG A 7 -5.48 -6.80 3.80
C ARG A 7 -4.57 -7.96 4.20
N ALA A 8 -3.34 -7.99 3.67
CA ALA A 8 -2.35 -8.99 4.05
C ALA A 8 -1.90 -8.85 5.51
N VAL A 9 -1.75 -7.62 6.01
CA VAL A 9 -1.47 -7.35 7.44
C VAL A 9 -2.62 -7.83 8.31
N ILE A 10 -3.86 -7.54 7.94
CA ILE A 10 -5.05 -8.02 8.67
C ILE A 10 -5.07 -9.55 8.72
N ALA A 11 -4.85 -10.22 7.58
CA ALA A 11 -4.80 -11.68 7.51
C ALA A 11 -3.68 -12.25 8.38
N LEU A 12 -2.50 -11.62 8.37
CA LEU A 12 -1.37 -11.99 9.22
C LEU A 12 -1.69 -11.79 10.71
N CYS A 13 -2.37 -10.71 11.09
CA CYS A 13 -2.78 -10.49 12.48
C CYS A 13 -3.69 -11.62 12.96
N TYR A 14 -4.72 -11.99 12.20
CA TYR A 14 -5.56 -13.15 12.52
C TYR A 14 -4.76 -14.45 12.61
N GLU A 15 -3.80 -14.65 11.70
CA GLU A 15 -2.91 -15.82 11.71
C GLU A 15 -2.05 -15.89 12.99
N VAL A 16 -1.50 -14.76 13.43
CA VAL A 16 -0.69 -14.62 14.65
C VAL A 16 -1.53 -14.78 15.91
N LEU A 17 -2.77 -14.27 15.90
CA LEU A 17 -3.73 -14.44 16.99
C LEU A 17 -4.37 -15.84 17.04
N GLN A 18 -3.97 -16.75 16.14
CA GLN A 18 -4.52 -18.10 16.01
C GLN A 18 -6.01 -18.13 15.63
N GLU A 19 -6.55 -17.02 15.12
CA GLU A 19 -7.89 -16.91 14.54
C GLU A 19 -7.85 -17.42 13.09
N TYR A 20 -7.54 -18.70 12.92
CA TYR A 20 -7.21 -19.30 11.62
C TYR A 20 -8.35 -19.26 10.61
N ASN A 21 -9.60 -19.36 11.07
CA ASN A 21 -10.77 -19.26 10.19
C ASN A 21 -10.90 -17.85 9.59
N ASP A 22 -10.73 -16.80 10.40
CA ASP A 22 -10.77 -15.42 9.93
C ASP A 22 -9.58 -15.10 9.03
N ALA A 23 -8.38 -15.58 9.39
CA ALA A 23 -7.20 -15.48 8.53
C ALA A 23 -7.47 -16.12 7.15
N TYR A 24 -8.04 -17.32 7.11
CA TYR A 24 -8.39 -18.03 5.86
C TYR A 24 -9.35 -17.22 5.00
N ILE A 25 -10.42 -16.67 5.60
CA ILE A 25 -11.41 -15.84 4.89
C ILE A 25 -10.74 -14.60 4.30
N VAL A 26 -9.88 -13.92 5.06
CA VAL A 26 -9.20 -12.71 4.57
C VAL A 26 -8.20 -13.04 3.46
N TYR A 27 -7.45 -14.14 3.56
CA TYR A 27 -6.55 -14.57 2.48
C TYR A 27 -7.30 -14.96 1.20
N LYS A 28 -8.46 -15.65 1.28
CA LYS A 28 -9.29 -15.92 0.09
C LYS A 28 -9.78 -14.64 -0.57
N LYS A 29 -10.36 -13.72 0.21
CA LYS A 29 -10.78 -12.40 -0.30
C LYS A 29 -9.63 -11.60 -0.88
N LEU A 30 -8.43 -11.74 -0.30
CA LEU A 30 -7.24 -11.12 -0.85
C LEU A 30 -6.94 -11.73 -2.22
N ALA A 31 -6.85 -13.06 -2.35
CA ALA A 31 -6.58 -13.78 -3.60
C ALA A 31 -7.48 -13.36 -4.77
N GLU A 32 -8.74 -13.00 -4.52
CA GLU A 32 -9.69 -12.50 -5.53
C GLU A 32 -9.31 -11.11 -6.10
N THR A 33 -8.47 -10.35 -5.40
CA THR A 33 -8.21 -8.93 -5.70
C THR A 33 -6.77 -8.62 -6.09
N ILE A 34 -5.81 -9.43 -5.63
CA ILE A 34 -4.38 -9.23 -5.94
C ILE A 34 -4.08 -9.66 -7.39
N PRO A 35 -3.16 -8.97 -8.10
CA PRO A 35 -2.80 -9.31 -9.47
C PRO A 35 -2.30 -10.75 -9.68
N ASP A 36 -1.61 -11.31 -8.68
CA ASP A 36 -1.09 -12.68 -8.71
C ASP A 36 -1.54 -13.47 -7.46
N PRO A 37 -2.66 -14.21 -7.55
CA PRO A 37 -3.19 -15.00 -6.44
C PRO A 37 -2.23 -16.07 -5.91
N SER A 38 -1.21 -16.47 -6.68
CA SER A 38 -0.24 -17.49 -6.25
C SER A 38 0.57 -17.05 -5.03
N LEU A 39 0.70 -15.74 -4.80
CA LEU A 39 1.43 -15.16 -3.66
C LEU A 39 0.77 -15.42 -2.29
N VAL A 40 -0.53 -15.75 -2.28
CA VAL A 40 -1.28 -16.08 -1.05
C VAL A 40 -1.75 -17.54 -1.00
N LYS A 41 -1.58 -18.30 -2.10
CA LYS A 41 -1.98 -19.71 -2.21
C LYS A 41 -1.33 -20.60 -1.13
N PRO A 42 -0.03 -20.46 -0.79
CA PRO A 42 0.58 -21.25 0.28
C PRO A 42 -0.11 -21.08 1.65
N GLN A 43 -0.55 -19.86 1.97
CA GLN A 43 -1.24 -19.54 3.21
C GLN A 43 -2.64 -20.14 3.24
N ILE A 44 -3.37 -20.02 2.12
CA ILE A 44 -4.72 -20.59 1.98
C ILE A 44 -4.67 -22.11 2.12
N GLN A 45 -3.73 -22.78 1.44
CA GLN A 45 -3.56 -24.23 1.52
C GLN A 45 -3.21 -24.68 2.94
N ARG A 46 -2.27 -23.99 3.60
CA ARG A 46 -1.88 -24.30 4.98
C ARG A 46 -3.07 -24.18 5.95
N LEU A 47 -3.84 -23.08 5.85
CA LEU A 47 -4.98 -22.83 6.74
C LEU A 47 -6.14 -23.77 6.44
N SER A 48 -6.44 -24.05 5.16
CA SER A 48 -7.45 -25.05 4.77
C SER A 48 -7.11 -26.44 5.34
N GLY A 49 -5.85 -26.85 5.27
CA GLY A 49 -5.40 -28.12 5.86
C GLY A 49 -5.57 -28.18 7.39
N MET A 50 -5.33 -27.07 8.09
CA MET A 50 -5.54 -26.96 9.55
C MET A 50 -7.02 -26.96 9.95
N LEU A 51 -7.89 -26.37 9.12
CA LEU A 51 -9.32 -26.23 9.37
C LEU A 51 -10.16 -27.42 8.86
N GLY A 52 -9.56 -28.31 8.07
CA GLY A 52 -10.26 -29.45 7.46
C GLY A 52 -11.06 -29.10 6.19
N PHE A 53 -10.82 -27.95 5.57
CA PHE A 53 -11.51 -27.50 4.35
C PHE A 53 -10.92 -28.10 3.06
N GLN A 54 -10.48 -29.35 3.10
CA GLN A 54 -9.69 -29.98 2.03
C GLN A 54 -10.50 -30.16 0.72
N ASP A 55 -11.83 -30.25 0.83
CA ASP A 55 -12.75 -30.39 -0.31
C ASP A 55 -12.92 -29.10 -1.13
N GLU A 56 -12.51 -27.93 -0.59
CA GLU A 56 -12.57 -26.64 -1.28
C GLU A 56 -11.29 -26.31 -2.07
N LEU A 57 -10.25 -27.14 -1.96
CA LEU A 57 -8.99 -26.90 -2.68
C LEU A 57 -9.17 -27.27 -4.15
N GLU A 58 -8.99 -26.31 -5.05
CA GLU A 58 -8.89 -26.63 -6.47
C GLU A 58 -7.72 -27.62 -6.65
N PRO A 59 -7.95 -28.78 -7.30
CA PRO A 59 -6.90 -29.76 -7.51
C PRO A 59 -5.76 -29.10 -8.27
N ALA A 60 -4.55 -29.17 -7.73
CA ALA A 60 -3.35 -28.61 -8.36
C ALA A 60 -3.28 -29.12 -9.82
N GLY A 61 -3.46 -28.22 -10.77
CA GLY A 61 -3.48 -28.58 -12.18
C GLY A 61 -2.15 -29.22 -12.56
N LYS A 62 -2.18 -30.34 -13.32
CA LYS A 62 -1.02 -31.15 -13.73
C LYS A 62 0.08 -30.42 -14.55
N GLY A 63 0.06 -29.08 -14.62
CA GLY A 63 1.04 -28.24 -15.29
C GLY A 63 1.47 -26.99 -14.51
N GLU A 64 0.94 -26.75 -13.31
CA GLU A 64 1.48 -25.72 -12.41
C GLU A 64 2.81 -26.24 -11.87
N LYS A 65 3.92 -25.86 -12.53
CA LYS A 65 5.23 -25.90 -11.87
C LYS A 65 5.06 -25.20 -10.52
N GLU A 66 5.50 -25.85 -9.44
CA GLU A 66 5.61 -25.29 -8.08
C GLU A 66 6.59 -24.10 -8.08
N SER A 67 6.27 -23.03 -8.81
CA SER A 67 7.09 -21.83 -8.97
C SER A 67 6.76 -20.78 -7.90
N GLY A 68 5.76 -21.05 -7.05
CA GLY A 68 5.52 -20.30 -5.82
C GLY A 68 6.43 -20.80 -4.70
N PRO A 69 6.86 -19.93 -3.76
CA PRO A 69 7.62 -20.37 -2.59
C PRO A 69 6.82 -21.44 -1.84
N ILE A 70 7.46 -22.61 -1.73
CA ILE A 70 6.90 -23.82 -1.11
C ILE A 70 6.34 -23.46 0.26
N PRO A 71 5.04 -23.74 0.55
CA PRO A 71 4.52 -23.60 1.90
C PRO A 71 5.41 -24.36 2.87
N ALA A 72 5.44 -23.94 4.13
CA ALA A 72 5.95 -24.72 5.24
C ALA A 72 5.22 -26.09 5.31
N ALA A 73 5.52 -27.02 4.41
CA ALA A 73 4.66 -28.15 4.10
C ALA A 73 4.48 -29.07 5.30
N ASN A 74 5.42 -29.06 6.24
CA ASN A 74 5.47 -30.04 7.33
C ASN A 74 5.66 -29.41 8.73
N GLY A 75 5.35 -28.11 8.90
CA GLY A 75 5.49 -27.43 10.18
C GLY A 75 6.93 -27.43 10.75
N ASN A 76 7.93 -27.76 9.94
CA ASN A 76 9.34 -27.88 10.33
C ASN A 76 10.20 -26.71 9.82
N SER A 77 9.57 -25.58 9.55
CA SER A 77 10.21 -24.34 9.10
C SER A 77 9.88 -23.20 10.06
N ALA A 78 10.71 -22.18 10.00
CA ALA A 78 10.46 -20.89 10.59
C ALA A 78 10.09 -19.89 9.50
N GLU A 79 9.62 -18.72 9.91
CA GLU A 79 9.17 -17.68 9.01
C GLU A 79 9.75 -16.33 9.38
N LEU A 80 10.33 -15.66 8.37
CA LEU A 80 10.72 -14.26 8.43
C LEU A 80 9.67 -13.43 7.70
N ILE A 81 9.10 -12.45 8.42
CA ILE A 81 8.14 -11.50 7.89
C ILE A 81 8.78 -10.11 7.90
N LEU A 82 8.84 -9.47 6.73
CA LEU A 82 9.36 -8.12 6.58
C LEU A 82 8.25 -7.17 6.14
N PHE A 83 8.14 -6.03 6.83
CA PHE A 83 7.33 -4.90 6.41
C PHE A 83 8.26 -3.87 5.76
N VAL A 84 8.23 -3.77 4.45
CA VAL A 84 9.15 -2.92 3.68
C VAL A 84 8.41 -1.69 3.19
N SER A 85 8.91 -0.52 3.59
CA SER A 85 8.45 0.80 3.13
C SER A 85 9.46 1.41 2.18
N MET A 86 9.04 1.77 0.96
CA MET A 86 9.93 2.29 -0.07
C MET A 86 9.47 3.65 -0.60
N GLY A 87 10.42 4.54 -0.83
CA GLY A 87 10.22 5.83 -1.49
C GLY A 87 9.39 6.82 -0.68
N ASP A 88 9.03 7.92 -1.34
CA ASP A 88 8.22 9.00 -0.78
C ASP A 88 6.83 9.06 -1.43
N GLY A 89 5.86 9.49 -0.64
CA GLY A 89 4.44 9.37 -0.93
C GLY A 89 4.00 10.23 -2.13
N PRO A 90 2.82 9.95 -2.67
CA PRO A 90 2.30 10.69 -3.81
C PRO A 90 2.04 12.16 -3.46
N GLN A 91 2.64 13.06 -4.22
CA GLN A 91 2.44 14.50 -4.04
C GLN A 91 1.13 14.96 -4.67
N LYS A 92 0.27 15.57 -3.85
CA LYS A 92 -0.96 16.22 -4.32
C LYS A 92 -0.66 17.67 -4.74
N VAL A 93 -1.16 18.07 -5.90
CA VAL A 93 -0.96 19.40 -6.50
C VAL A 93 -2.29 19.99 -6.98
N SER A 94 -2.34 21.32 -7.16
CA SER A 94 -3.50 21.98 -7.78
C SER A 94 -3.53 21.71 -9.30
N GLY A 95 -4.71 21.38 -9.81
CA GLY A 95 -5.09 21.56 -11.20
C GLY A 95 -6.03 22.75 -11.29
N ASP A 96 -5.76 23.67 -12.21
CA ASP A 96 -6.56 24.88 -12.38
C ASP A 96 -7.14 24.94 -13.79
N ILE A 97 -8.40 25.33 -13.89
CA ILE A 97 -9.08 25.63 -15.15
C ILE A 97 -9.67 27.04 -15.04
N LEU A 98 -9.44 27.86 -16.06
CA LEU A 98 -10.07 29.18 -16.19
C LEU A 98 -11.18 29.11 -17.23
N LEU A 99 -12.42 29.36 -16.80
CA LEU A 99 -13.62 29.36 -17.64
C LEU A 99 -14.06 30.80 -17.93
N PRO A 100 -14.46 31.13 -19.18
CA PRO A 100 -15.12 32.41 -19.46
C PRO A 100 -16.42 32.58 -18.65
N PRO A 101 -16.77 33.79 -18.18
CA PRO A 101 -16.09 35.07 -18.38
C PRO A 101 -15.11 35.44 -17.23
N GLY A 102 -14.36 34.49 -16.68
CA GLY A 102 -13.37 34.75 -15.61
C GLY A 102 -13.66 34.00 -14.32
N VAL A 103 -14.02 32.72 -14.42
CA VAL A 103 -14.22 31.82 -13.29
C VAL A 103 -13.03 30.88 -13.23
N ARG A 104 -12.19 31.02 -12.20
CA ARG A 104 -11.15 30.03 -11.90
C ARG A 104 -11.75 28.89 -11.08
N VAL A 105 -11.43 27.68 -11.49
CA VAL A 105 -11.82 26.43 -10.84
C VAL A 105 -10.55 25.68 -10.49
N SER A 106 -10.33 25.43 -9.20
CA SER A 106 -9.15 24.72 -8.70
C SER A 106 -9.55 23.38 -8.10
N PHE A 107 -8.86 22.31 -8.45
CA PHE A 107 -9.14 20.96 -7.99
C PHE A 107 -7.86 20.19 -7.65
N PRO A 108 -7.89 19.31 -6.64
CA PRO A 108 -6.74 18.49 -6.30
C PRO A 108 -6.49 17.40 -7.35
N ARG A 109 -5.22 17.12 -7.64
CA ARG A 109 -4.77 15.97 -8.43
C ARG A 109 -3.43 15.45 -7.94
N TYR A 110 -3.13 14.19 -8.15
CA TYR A 110 -1.78 13.68 -7.87
C TYR A 110 -0.83 13.93 -9.03
N LYS A 111 0.42 14.29 -8.71
CA LYS A 111 1.48 14.44 -9.71
C LYS A 111 1.88 13.05 -10.23
N LYS A 112 2.06 12.93 -11.55
CA LYS A 112 2.68 11.72 -12.12
C LYS A 112 4.13 11.65 -11.66
N GLN A 113 4.45 10.66 -10.85
CA GLN A 113 5.80 10.37 -10.37
C GLN A 113 6.31 9.07 -11.00
N LYS A 114 7.63 8.93 -11.13
CA LYS A 114 8.21 7.65 -11.59
C LYS A 114 7.88 6.61 -10.53
N SER A 115 7.32 5.48 -10.97
CA SER A 115 7.04 4.38 -10.04
C SER A 115 8.35 3.80 -9.52
N TYR A 116 8.39 3.40 -8.27
CA TYR A 116 9.53 2.71 -7.69
C TYR A 116 9.54 1.28 -8.20
N PHE A 117 10.43 0.95 -9.13
CA PHE A 117 10.35 -0.32 -9.88
C PHE A 117 10.94 -1.54 -9.14
N GLY A 118 11.69 -1.34 -8.04
CA GLY A 118 12.23 -2.44 -7.27
C GLY A 118 11.21 -3.10 -6.35
N SER A 119 11.28 -4.42 -6.26
CA SER A 119 10.70 -5.19 -5.15
C SER A 119 11.83 -5.64 -4.22
N PRO A 120 11.58 -5.78 -2.91
CA PRO A 120 12.58 -6.25 -1.96
C PRO A 120 12.97 -7.69 -2.24
N GLU A 121 14.28 -7.96 -2.24
CA GLU A 121 14.84 -9.29 -2.48
C GLU A 121 15.61 -9.76 -1.26
N VAL A 122 15.19 -10.88 -0.69
CA VAL A 122 15.88 -11.48 0.46
C VAL A 122 16.96 -12.41 -0.04
N MET A 123 18.19 -12.18 0.42
CA MET A 123 19.37 -12.95 0.06
C MET A 123 20.00 -13.58 1.30
N ASP A 124 20.56 -14.77 1.12
CA ASP A 124 21.46 -15.44 2.06
C ASP A 124 22.80 -15.61 1.36
N PHE A 125 23.79 -14.82 1.80
CA PHE A 125 25.01 -14.54 1.06
C PHE A 125 24.70 -14.11 -0.39
N ASN A 126 24.91 -15.01 -1.37
CA ASN A 126 24.67 -14.77 -2.80
C ASN A 126 23.47 -15.56 -3.36
N SER A 127 22.73 -16.29 -2.51
CA SER A 127 21.54 -17.04 -2.93
C SER A 127 20.27 -16.26 -2.64
N ARG A 128 19.41 -16.06 -3.64
CA ARG A 128 18.08 -15.48 -3.44
C ARG A 128 17.21 -16.50 -2.71
N LYS A 129 16.53 -16.08 -1.64
CA LYS A 129 15.50 -16.89 -0.99
C LYS A 129 14.15 -16.68 -1.68
N PRO A 130 13.41 -17.77 -1.97
CA PRO A 130 12.02 -17.66 -2.40
C PRO A 130 11.20 -16.87 -1.38
N SER A 131 10.43 -15.89 -1.85
CA SER A 131 9.68 -14.99 -0.99
C SER A 131 8.31 -14.68 -1.60
N ASN A 132 7.27 -14.69 -0.77
CA ASN A 132 5.97 -14.13 -1.15
C ASN A 132 5.99 -12.64 -0.86
N ILE A 133 5.76 -11.82 -1.87
CA ILE A 133 5.79 -10.36 -1.74
C ILE A 133 4.44 -9.82 -2.15
N ILE A 134 3.69 -9.28 -1.20
CA ILE A 134 2.42 -8.58 -1.49
C ILE A 134 2.70 -7.09 -1.36
N GLU A 135 2.48 -6.34 -2.43
CA GLU A 135 2.82 -4.92 -2.51
C GLU A 135 1.57 -4.05 -2.70
N THR A 136 1.64 -2.81 -2.25
CA THR A 136 0.65 -1.77 -2.54
C THR A 136 1.34 -0.50 -2.97
N ASP A 137 0.97 -0.02 -4.15
CA ASP A 137 1.35 1.30 -4.65
C ASP A 137 0.40 2.35 -4.04
N ILE A 138 0.96 3.25 -3.24
CA ILE A 138 0.18 4.27 -2.52
C ILE A 138 -0.36 5.33 -3.49
N LEU A 139 0.32 5.62 -4.59
CA LEU A 139 -0.20 6.54 -5.62
C LEU A 139 -1.47 5.96 -6.25
N ALA A 140 -1.47 4.66 -6.53
CA ALA A 140 -2.61 3.97 -7.10
C ALA A 140 -3.84 4.01 -6.17
N VAL A 141 -3.65 3.68 -4.89
CA VAL A 141 -4.73 3.73 -3.87
C VAL A 141 -5.21 5.16 -3.65
N ALA A 142 -4.30 6.11 -3.55
CA ALA A 142 -4.65 7.52 -3.37
C ALA A 142 -5.41 8.08 -4.57
N GLY A 143 -5.04 7.65 -5.78
CA GLY A 143 -5.76 7.94 -7.03
C GLY A 143 -7.19 7.42 -7.01
N ASP A 144 -7.39 6.12 -6.71
CA ASP A 144 -8.73 5.52 -6.60
C ASP A 144 -9.61 6.30 -5.61
N SER A 145 -9.06 6.61 -4.43
CA SER A 145 -9.76 7.37 -3.39
C SER A 145 -10.12 8.79 -3.82
N LEU A 146 -9.31 9.41 -4.67
CA LEU A 146 -9.61 10.74 -5.22
C LEU A 146 -10.71 10.65 -6.29
N ASP A 147 -10.64 9.65 -7.15
CA ASP A 147 -11.63 9.40 -8.22
C ASP A 147 -13.02 9.08 -7.63
N ASP A 148 -13.09 8.26 -6.58
CA ASP A 148 -14.34 7.96 -5.86
C ASP A 148 -15.02 9.22 -5.31
N ARG A 149 -14.22 10.22 -4.91
CA ARG A 149 -14.71 11.49 -4.37
C ARG A 149 -14.89 12.58 -5.42
N ALA A 150 -14.44 12.35 -6.65
CA ALA A 150 -14.41 13.38 -7.70
C ALA A 150 -15.80 13.98 -7.97
N LYS A 151 -16.85 13.15 -8.00
CA LYS A 151 -18.24 13.61 -8.20
C LYS A 151 -18.67 14.62 -7.14
N LEU A 152 -18.39 14.33 -5.86
CA LEU A 152 -18.73 15.23 -4.76
C LEU A 152 -17.90 16.52 -4.82
N ILE A 153 -16.62 16.43 -5.20
CA ILE A 153 -15.74 17.58 -5.39
C ILE A 153 -16.31 18.50 -6.47
N TYR A 154 -16.65 17.96 -7.64
CA TYR A 154 -17.20 18.74 -8.75
C TYR A 154 -18.57 19.36 -8.42
N ALA A 155 -19.44 18.63 -7.72
CA ALA A 155 -20.73 19.16 -7.31
C ALA A 155 -20.59 20.37 -6.36
N LYS A 156 -19.69 20.27 -5.38
CA LYS A 156 -19.39 21.39 -4.46
C LYS A 156 -18.83 22.59 -5.22
N GLU A 157 -17.97 22.34 -6.20
CA GLU A 157 -17.35 23.40 -6.97
C GLU A 157 -18.35 24.11 -7.88
N ALA A 158 -19.25 23.37 -8.54
CA ALA A 158 -20.35 23.95 -9.30
C ALA A 158 -21.25 24.84 -8.42
N ALA A 159 -21.57 24.39 -7.19
CA ALA A 159 -22.35 25.19 -6.24
C ALA A 159 -21.62 26.48 -5.83
N ARG A 160 -20.30 26.40 -5.58
CA ARG A 160 -19.46 27.56 -5.27
C ARG A 160 -19.43 28.57 -6.41
N ILE A 161 -19.30 28.10 -7.64
CA ILE A 161 -19.33 28.96 -8.84
C ILE A 161 -20.69 29.67 -8.94
N ALA A 162 -21.80 28.93 -8.77
CA ALA A 162 -23.13 29.51 -8.83
C ALA A 162 -23.34 30.59 -7.75
N ALA A 163 -22.89 30.32 -6.52
CA ALA A 163 -22.97 31.28 -5.42
C ALA A 163 -22.14 32.55 -5.69
N LYS A 164 -20.89 32.42 -6.15
CA LYS A 164 -20.04 33.55 -6.53
C LYS A 164 -20.69 34.40 -7.64
N GLU A 165 -21.30 33.76 -8.62
CA GLU A 165 -22.01 34.44 -9.71
C GLU A 165 -23.27 35.16 -9.22
N MET A 166 -24.01 34.60 -8.26
CA MET A 166 -25.13 35.31 -7.61
C MET A 166 -24.67 36.57 -6.87
N ILE A 167 -23.53 36.52 -6.18
CA ILE A 167 -22.93 37.68 -5.50
C ILE A 167 -22.58 38.76 -6.52
N ILE A 168 -21.89 38.40 -7.61
CA ILE A 168 -21.51 39.36 -8.65
C ILE A 168 -22.74 40.00 -9.29
N ARG A 169 -23.77 39.21 -9.62
CA ARG A 169 -25.03 39.73 -10.17
C ARG A 169 -25.77 40.65 -9.22
N GLY A 170 -25.71 40.40 -7.91
CA GLY A 170 -26.26 41.32 -6.90
C GLY A 170 -25.54 42.66 -6.94
N ILE A 171 -24.21 42.64 -7.02
CA ILE A 171 -23.38 43.85 -7.03
C ILE A 171 -23.54 44.63 -8.34
N ASP A 172 -23.62 43.96 -9.49
CA ASP A 172 -23.88 44.60 -10.78
C ASP A 172 -25.30 45.20 -10.86
N ARG A 173 -26.25 44.72 -10.05
CA ARG A 173 -27.60 45.31 -9.93
C ARG A 173 -27.60 46.55 -9.04
N ASP A 174 -26.90 46.48 -7.91
CA ASP A 174 -26.90 47.54 -6.89
C ASP A 174 -25.91 48.67 -7.22
N ASN A 175 -24.87 48.41 -8.02
CA ASN A 175 -23.89 49.40 -8.50
C ASN A 175 -23.93 49.56 -10.01
N LYS A 176 -23.87 50.81 -10.48
CA LYS A 176 -23.82 51.15 -11.92
C LYS A 176 -22.41 51.16 -12.51
N ASP A 177 -21.38 50.96 -11.68
CA ASP A 177 -19.98 50.93 -12.11
C ASP A 177 -19.62 49.55 -12.69
N PRO A 178 -19.35 49.43 -14.00
CA PRO A 178 -18.99 48.17 -14.64
C PRO A 178 -17.69 47.55 -14.11
N LEU A 179 -16.84 48.34 -13.42
CA LEU A 179 -15.58 47.86 -12.86
C LEU A 179 -15.76 47.08 -11.54
N ALA A 180 -16.86 47.29 -10.82
CA ALA A 180 -17.09 46.66 -9.53
C ALA A 180 -17.17 45.12 -9.64
N GLY A 181 -17.98 44.61 -10.58
CA GLY A 181 -18.08 43.18 -10.84
C GLY A 181 -16.76 42.57 -11.33
N LEU A 182 -15.99 43.31 -12.13
CA LEU A 182 -14.68 42.86 -12.61
C LEU A 182 -13.67 42.72 -11.47
N LEU A 183 -13.57 43.71 -10.58
CA LEU A 183 -12.65 43.66 -9.44
C LEU A 183 -12.96 42.49 -8.50
N ILE A 184 -14.24 42.21 -8.29
CA ILE A 184 -14.67 41.08 -7.45
C ILE A 184 -14.38 39.74 -8.11
N ARG A 185 -14.56 39.63 -9.44
CA ARG A 185 -14.14 38.43 -10.18
C ARG A 185 -12.63 38.19 -10.02
N LEU A 186 -11.80 39.23 -10.14
CA LEU A 186 -10.36 39.12 -9.91
C LEU A 186 -10.02 38.70 -8.48
N ALA A 187 -10.72 39.25 -7.48
CA ALA A 187 -10.56 38.83 -6.09
C ALA A 187 -10.92 37.36 -5.88
N PHE A 188 -12.02 36.88 -6.48
CA PHE A 188 -12.41 35.47 -6.41
C PHE A 188 -11.44 34.53 -7.14
N ILE A 189 -10.79 34.98 -8.21
CA ILE A 189 -9.72 34.21 -8.89
C ILE A 189 -8.49 34.10 -7.99
N ALA A 190 -8.10 35.20 -7.33
CA ALA A 190 -6.94 35.25 -6.45
C ALA A 190 -7.13 34.41 -5.18
N MET A 191 -8.37 34.29 -4.69
CA MET A 191 -8.72 33.55 -3.48
C MET A 191 -9.02 32.06 -3.74
N GLU A 192 -9.05 31.62 -5.00
CA GLU A 192 -9.29 30.21 -5.33
C GLU A 192 -8.02 29.37 -5.12
N GLU A 193 -8.12 28.37 -4.26
CA GLU A 193 -7.03 27.45 -3.93
C GLU A 193 -7.57 26.02 -3.71
N ALA A 194 -6.91 25.03 -4.32
CA ALA A 194 -7.26 23.63 -4.11
C ALA A 194 -6.75 23.14 -2.76
N ASP A 195 -7.52 22.25 -2.12
CA ASP A 195 -7.05 21.52 -0.95
C ASP A 195 -5.99 20.47 -1.35
N THR A 196 -4.73 20.88 -1.24
CA THR A 196 -3.55 20.07 -1.53
C THR A 196 -3.00 19.36 -0.29
N ARG A 197 -3.65 19.48 0.87
CA ARG A 197 -3.21 18.78 2.08
C ARG A 197 -3.24 17.28 1.82
N GLY A 198 -2.12 16.64 2.13
CA GLY A 198 -1.84 15.25 1.78
C GLY A 198 -0.89 14.61 2.77
N TRP A 199 -0.73 13.30 2.62
CA TRP A 199 0.17 12.51 3.45
C TRP A 199 1.49 12.34 2.69
N ASP A 200 2.13 13.45 2.37
CA ASP A 200 3.32 13.47 1.50
C ASP A 200 4.52 12.72 2.10
N THR A 201 4.49 12.45 3.41
CA THR A 201 5.52 11.69 4.15
C THR A 201 5.28 10.18 4.20
N LEU A 202 4.14 9.70 3.69
CA LEU A 202 3.93 8.26 3.54
C LEU A 202 4.98 7.66 2.60
N PRO A 203 5.28 6.36 2.70
CA PRO A 203 6.06 5.71 1.66
C PRO A 203 5.28 5.64 0.35
N ALA A 204 5.99 5.53 -0.77
CA ALA A 204 5.40 5.32 -2.08
C ALA A 204 4.84 3.91 -2.26
N LYS A 205 5.54 2.93 -1.68
CA LYS A 205 5.17 1.52 -1.70
C LYS A 205 5.27 0.92 -0.31
N LEU A 206 4.31 0.06 -0.01
CA LEU A 206 4.31 -0.81 1.16
C LEU A 206 4.29 -2.26 0.69
N SER A 207 5.23 -3.06 1.17
CA SER A 207 5.33 -4.48 0.85
C SER A 207 5.39 -5.32 2.12
N ILE A 208 4.66 -6.43 2.14
CA ILE A 208 4.87 -7.50 3.12
C ILE A 208 5.60 -8.64 2.41
N VAL A 209 6.77 -9.01 2.95
CA VAL A 209 7.62 -10.06 2.42
C VAL A 209 7.61 -11.22 3.40
N ARG A 210 7.22 -12.41 2.95
CA ARG A 210 7.22 -13.63 3.76
C ARG A 210 8.24 -14.61 3.19
N VAL A 211 9.17 -15.05 4.02
CA VAL A 211 10.23 -16.00 3.66
C VAL A 211 10.20 -17.17 4.62
N PHE A 212 10.00 -18.38 4.09
CA PHE A 212 10.10 -19.61 4.86
C PHE A 212 11.56 -20.10 4.89
N LEU A 213 12.06 -20.37 6.09
CA LEU A 213 13.46 -20.75 6.34
C LEU A 213 13.52 -22.06 7.13
N LYS A 214 14.58 -22.83 6.94
CA LYS A 214 14.86 -23.98 7.81
C LYS A 214 15.26 -23.47 9.21
N PRO A 215 14.92 -24.17 10.31
CA PRO A 215 15.43 -23.84 11.63
C PRO A 215 16.97 -23.79 11.62
N GLY A 216 17.54 -22.88 12.40
CA GLY A 216 18.98 -22.61 12.43
C GLY A 216 19.31 -21.12 12.43
N THR A 217 20.61 -20.83 12.35
CA THR A 217 21.13 -19.46 12.30
C THR A 217 21.27 -19.01 10.86
N HIS A 218 20.71 -17.84 10.52
CA HIS A 218 20.78 -17.27 9.18
C HIS A 218 21.36 -15.85 9.23
N LYS A 219 22.20 -15.54 8.24
CA LYS A 219 22.70 -14.19 7.96
C LYS A 219 22.07 -13.70 6.68
N LEU A 220 21.07 -12.83 6.80
CA LEU A 220 20.23 -12.43 5.69
C LEU A 220 20.45 -10.95 5.37
N ARG A 221 20.33 -10.62 4.09
CA ARG A 221 20.34 -9.24 3.61
C ARG A 221 19.13 -9.00 2.71
N VAL A 222 18.66 -7.78 2.67
CA VAL A 222 17.55 -7.36 1.83
C VAL A 222 18.07 -6.34 0.83
N ASN A 223 18.00 -6.68 -0.45
CA ASN A 223 18.34 -5.77 -1.53
C ASN A 223 17.06 -5.07 -1.98
N ILE A 224 17.09 -3.75 -2.05
CA ILE A 224 15.98 -2.90 -2.45
C ILE A 224 16.46 -1.97 -3.55
N GLN A 225 15.79 -1.98 -4.70
CA GLN A 225 16.03 -0.98 -5.76
C GLN A 225 15.06 0.20 -5.60
N ASP A 226 15.59 1.33 -5.14
CA ASP A 226 14.85 2.55 -4.88
C ASP A 226 15.22 3.64 -5.90
N GLY A 227 14.40 3.84 -6.94
CA GLY A 227 14.56 4.95 -7.87
C GLY A 227 15.91 5.01 -8.63
N GLY A 228 16.62 3.88 -8.76
CA GLY A 228 17.94 3.78 -9.38
C GLY A 228 19.09 3.59 -8.38
N PHE A 229 18.84 3.72 -7.08
CA PHE A 229 19.80 3.39 -6.02
C PHE A 229 19.56 1.96 -5.52
N GLY A 230 20.60 1.13 -5.57
CA GLY A 230 20.60 -0.18 -4.93
C GLY A 230 20.91 -0.02 -3.44
N ASN A 231 19.91 -0.20 -2.59
CA ASN A 231 20.08 -0.22 -1.14
C ASN A 231 20.21 -1.67 -0.68
N THR A 232 21.24 -1.95 0.11
CA THR A 232 21.37 -3.23 0.82
C THR A 232 21.16 -2.99 2.30
N ILE A 233 20.33 -3.82 2.90
CA ILE A 233 20.04 -3.79 4.32
C ILE A 233 20.46 -5.13 4.91
N ASP A 234 21.52 -5.16 5.70
CA ASP A 234 21.90 -6.34 6.46
C ASP A 234 20.96 -6.51 7.66
N LEU A 235 20.34 -7.68 7.77
CA LEU A 235 19.57 -8.05 8.96
C LEU A 235 20.54 -8.54 10.04
N PRO A 236 20.21 -8.38 11.33
CA PRO A 236 20.97 -9.01 12.38
C PRO A 236 21.00 -10.54 12.17
N GLU A 237 22.00 -11.21 12.73
CA GLU A 237 22.03 -12.66 12.74
C GLU A 237 20.83 -13.18 13.54
N ILE A 238 19.98 -13.99 12.90
CA ILE A 238 18.75 -14.48 13.51
C ILE A 238 18.85 -15.99 13.67
N ARG A 239 18.60 -16.47 14.89
CA ARG A 239 18.43 -17.90 15.19
C ARG A 239 16.94 -18.23 15.21
N PHE A 240 16.53 -19.06 14.26
CA PHE A 240 15.17 -19.55 14.12
C PHE A 240 15.00 -20.93 14.74
N SER A 241 14.02 -21.10 15.61
CA SER A 241 13.48 -22.39 16.05
C SER A 241 12.35 -22.85 15.13
N ARG A 242 11.94 -24.12 15.24
CA ARG A 242 10.78 -24.65 14.50
C ARG A 242 9.52 -23.86 14.88
N GLY A 243 8.76 -23.40 13.88
CA GLY A 243 7.52 -22.65 14.11
C GLY A 243 7.70 -21.15 14.40
N ASP A 244 8.94 -20.69 14.62
CA ASP A 244 9.21 -19.27 14.92
C ASP A 244 8.69 -18.35 13.81
N LYS A 245 8.05 -17.25 14.23
CA LYS A 245 7.77 -16.09 13.38
C LYS A 245 8.60 -14.91 13.88
N VAL A 246 9.39 -14.33 12.99
CA VAL A 246 10.24 -13.17 13.29
C VAL A 246 9.87 -12.02 12.38
N PHE A 247 9.72 -10.82 12.94
CA PHE A 247 9.22 -9.65 12.25
C PHE A 247 10.30 -8.56 12.18
N TYR A 248 10.47 -7.96 11.01
CA TYR A 248 11.25 -6.72 10.86
C TYR A 248 10.49 -5.69 10.04
N SER A 249 10.65 -4.42 10.40
CA SER A 249 10.25 -3.28 9.58
C SER A 249 11.49 -2.66 8.97
N LEU A 250 11.47 -2.50 7.65
CA LEU A 250 12.54 -1.92 6.84
C LEU A 250 12.00 -0.66 6.15
N ARG A 251 12.80 0.40 6.15
CA ARG A 251 12.52 1.61 5.36
C ARG A 251 13.69 1.88 4.43
N ALA A 252 13.39 2.20 3.17
CA ALA A 252 14.32 2.72 2.19
C ALA A 252 13.70 3.96 1.54
N SER A 253 14.35 5.12 1.66
CA SER A 253 13.96 6.35 0.95
C SER A 253 15.20 7.19 0.70
N GLY A 254 15.40 7.63 -0.55
CA GLY A 254 16.41 8.63 -0.91
C GLY A 254 17.85 8.22 -0.57
N GLY A 255 18.15 6.91 -0.57
CA GLY A 255 19.46 6.37 -0.20
C GLY A 255 19.68 6.16 1.31
N SER A 256 18.71 6.51 2.17
CA SER A 256 18.73 6.17 3.59
C SER A 256 18.00 4.86 3.85
N THR A 257 18.54 4.02 4.74
CA THR A 257 17.92 2.76 5.17
C THR A 257 17.81 2.66 6.68
N SER A 258 16.77 1.98 7.18
CA SER A 258 16.62 1.68 8.61
C SER A 258 15.97 0.32 8.85
N VAL A 259 16.32 -0.33 9.97
CA VAL A 259 15.82 -1.66 10.37
C VAL A 259 15.34 -1.63 11.81
N ASN A 260 14.13 -2.13 12.06
CA ASN A 260 13.58 -2.34 13.40
C ASN A 260 13.02 -3.77 13.50
N GLY A 261 13.30 -4.50 14.59
CA GLY A 261 12.95 -5.92 14.74
C GLY A 261 12.08 -6.22 15.96
N MET A 262 11.22 -7.23 15.85
CA MET A 262 10.42 -7.80 16.95
C MET A 262 10.29 -9.31 16.77
N ARG A 263 10.30 -10.07 17.89
CA ARG A 263 10.17 -11.53 17.89
C ARG A 263 8.90 -11.94 18.61
N GLU A 264 8.13 -12.83 17.99
CA GLU A 264 7.06 -13.55 18.68
C GLU A 264 7.68 -14.80 19.32
N THR A 265 7.76 -14.82 20.65
CA THR A 265 8.11 -16.03 21.39
C THR A 265 6.81 -16.76 21.72
N GLU A 266 6.72 -18.06 21.41
CA GLU A 266 5.61 -18.90 21.85
C GLU A 266 5.32 -18.64 23.33
N ARG A 267 4.10 -18.18 23.63
CA ARG A 267 3.62 -18.15 25.01
C ARG A 267 3.52 -19.59 25.48
N ASN A 268 4.45 -19.96 26.34
CA ASN A 268 4.42 -21.20 27.08
C ASN A 268 3.07 -21.27 27.82
N THR A 269 2.14 -22.10 27.34
CA THR A 269 0.99 -22.53 28.14
C THR A 269 1.56 -23.42 29.23
N ALA A 270 1.86 -22.80 30.37
CA ALA A 270 2.10 -23.52 31.61
C ALA A 270 0.74 -24.00 32.15
N ASP A 271 0.66 -25.31 32.33
CA ASP A 271 -0.23 -26.14 33.17
C ASP A 271 -1.74 -25.87 33.19
#